data_AF-A0A1I2SH10-F1
#
_entry.id   AF-A0A1I2SH10-F1
#
_cell.length_a   1.000
_cell.length_b   1.000
_cell.length_c   1.000
_cell.angle_alpha   90.00
_cell.angle_beta   90.00
_cell.angle_gamma   90.00
#
_symmetry.space_group_name_H-M   'P 1'
#
loop_
_entity.id
_entity.type
_entity.pdbx_description
1 polymer ?
#
loop_
_entity_poly.entity_id
_entity_poly.type
_entity_poly.pdbx_seq_one_letter_code
_entity_poly.pdbx_strand_id
1 'polypeptide(L)' 'MGVPKFNSPEEEIKKWLNQIALICLSEDFQKLKKELEKLYLQSNVENVQIVAFQDALYAFLAQEEDELSFRTGTN' A
#
# COMPACT_ATOMS: atom_id res chain seq x y z
N MET A 1 -7.06 36.64 7.44
CA MET A 1 -7.72 35.33 7.23
C MET A 1 -6.77 34.48 6.41
N GLY A 2 -6.21 33.42 7.00
CA GLY A 2 -5.28 32.52 6.32
C GLY A 2 -6.01 31.75 5.24
N VAL A 3 -5.53 31.84 4.00
CA VAL A 3 -6.01 31.03 2.87
C VAL A 3 -5.90 29.54 3.24
N PRO A 4 -6.93 28.72 2.98
CA PRO A 4 -6.82 27.28 3.19
C PRO A 4 -5.72 26.79 2.26
N LYS A 5 -4.64 26.24 2.83
CA LYS A 5 -3.66 25.48 2.06
C LYS A 5 -4.38 24.23 1.58
N PHE A 6 -5.03 24.32 0.42
CA PHE A 6 -5.33 23.15 -0.38
C PHE A 6 -3.97 22.54 -0.68
N ASN A 7 -3.65 21.44 -0.02
CA ASN A 7 -2.46 20.67 -0.33
C ASN A 7 -2.50 20.45 -1.84
N SER A 8 -1.52 21.00 -2.56
CA SER A 8 -1.46 20.80 -4.00
C SER A 8 -1.50 19.29 -4.31
N PRO A 9 -2.05 18.85 -5.45
CA PRO A 9 -2.09 17.44 -5.82
C PRO A 9 -0.72 16.74 -5.68
N GLU A 10 0.38 17.47 -5.91
CA GLU A 10 1.74 16.99 -5.70
C GLU A 10 2.09 16.67 -4.24
N GLU A 11 1.59 17.44 -3.27
CA GLU A 11 1.82 17.16 -1.85
C GLU A 11 1.05 15.94 -1.38
N GLU A 12 -0.15 15.70 -1.93
CA GLU A 12 -0.87 14.46 -1.66
C GLU A 12 -0.13 13.27 -2.24
N ILE A 13 0.28 13.33 -3.52
CA ILE A 13 1.08 12.26 -4.15
C ILE A 13 2.36 11.96 -3.35
N LYS A 14 3.05 12.99 -2.83
CA LYS A 14 4.22 12.79 -1.97
C LYS A 14 3.90 12.08 -0.65
N LYS A 15 2.75 12.37 -0.04
CA LYS A 15 2.31 11.67 1.18
C LYS A 15 2.01 10.21 0.91
N TRP A 16 1.27 9.94 -0.16
CA TRP A 16 0.98 8.57 -0.63
C TRP A 16 2.28 7.80 -0.94
N LEU A 17 3.22 8.41 -1.65
CA LEU A 17 4.52 7.80 -1.94
C LEU A 17 5.33 7.50 -0.69
N ASN A 18 5.33 8.40 0.30
CA ASN A 18 6.01 8.15 1.58
C ASN A 18 5.37 7.00 2.36
N GLN A 19 4.05 6.91 2.39
CA GLN A 19 3.36 5.77 3.02
C GLN A 19 3.69 4.46 2.30
N ILE A 20 3.60 4.45 0.97
CA ILE A 20 3.99 3.28 0.15
C ILE A 20 5.43 2.89 0.40
N ALA A 21 6.36 3.85 0.49
CA ALA A 21 7.76 3.59 0.79
C ALA A 21 7.95 2.97 2.18
N LEU A 22 7.23 3.45 3.20
CA LEU A 22 7.24 2.85 4.54
C LEU A 22 6.70 1.42 4.54
N ILE A 23 5.60 1.17 3.84
CA ILE A 23 5.02 -0.17 3.66
C ILE A 23 6.04 -1.10 2.99
N CYS A 24 6.70 -0.65 1.93
CA CYS A 24 7.73 -1.42 1.23
C CYS A 24 8.96 -1.76 2.10
N LEU A 25 9.26 -0.93 3.09
CA LEU A 25 10.34 -1.13 4.05
C LEU A 25 9.95 -2.05 5.21
N SER A 26 8.66 -2.33 5.41
CA SER A 26 8.18 -3.25 6.43
C SER A 26 8.59 -4.69 6.10
N GLU A 27 9.08 -5.42 7.10
CA GLU A 27 9.42 -6.84 6.93
C GLU A 27 8.21 -7.69 6.54
N ASP A 28 7.02 -7.35 7.06
CA ASP A 28 5.81 -8.12 6.82
C ASP A 28 5.36 -8.01 5.37
N PHE A 29 5.49 -6.81 4.80
CA PHE A 29 5.26 -6.58 3.37
C PHE A 29 6.24 -7.37 2.51
N GLN A 30 7.54 -7.36 2.85
CA GLN A 30 8.55 -8.08 2.08
C GLN A 30 8.38 -9.61 2.17
N LYS A 31 7.94 -10.13 3.32
CA LYS A 31 7.60 -11.55 3.50
C LYS A 31 6.39 -11.92 2.64
N LEU A 32 5.31 -11.16 2.73
CA LEU A 32 4.10 -11.39 1.92
C LEU A 32 4.40 -11.35 0.42
N LYS A 33 5.15 -10.33 -0.03
CA LYS A 33 5.59 -10.20 -1.41
C LYS A 33 6.37 -11.43 -1.87
N LYS A 34 7.34 -11.91 -1.09
CA LYS A 34 8.14 -13.10 -1.45
C LYS A 34 7.30 -14.37 -1.52
N GLU A 35 6.32 -14.52 -0.63
CA GLU A 35 5.39 -15.65 -0.67
C GLU A 35 4.50 -15.62 -1.92
N LEU A 36 3.95 -14.44 -2.26
CA LEU A 36 3.18 -14.22 -3.49
C LEU A 36 4.03 -14.46 -4.74
N GLU A 37 5.27 -13.96 -4.78
CA GLU A 37 6.20 -14.22 -5.89
C GLU A 37 6.44 -15.72 -6.07
N LYS A 38 6.66 -16.46 -4.98
CA LYS A 38 6.86 -17.91 -5.04
C LYS A 38 5.62 -18.63 -5.55
N LEU A 39 4.43 -18.20 -5.14
CA LEU A 39 3.15 -18.78 -5.55
C LEU A 39 2.87 -18.49 -7.03
N TYR A 40 3.04 -17.25 -7.48
CA TYR A 40 2.84 -16.86 -8.87
C TYR A 40 3.88 -17.43 -9.83
N LEU A 41 5.12 -17.64 -9.37
CA LEU A 41 6.14 -18.37 -10.12
C LEU A 41 5.72 -19.83 -10.36
N GLN A 42 5.08 -20.47 -9.38
CA GLN A 42 4.56 -21.83 -9.53
C GLN A 42 3.32 -21.90 -10.43
N SER A 43 2.56 -20.81 -10.53
CA SER A 43 1.35 -20.71 -11.37
C SER A 43 1.61 -20.23 -12.80
N ASN A 44 2.88 -20.03 -13.21
CA ASN A 44 3.28 -19.57 -14.55
C ASN A 44 2.61 -18.23 -14.98
N VAL A 45 2.46 -17.33 -14.00
CA VAL A 45 1.95 -15.97 -14.22
C VAL A 45 3.07 -15.11 -14.83
N GLU A 46 2.77 -14.33 -15.87
CA GLU A 46 3.74 -13.37 -16.41
C GLU A 46 3.95 -12.20 -15.45
N ASN A 47 5.14 -11.60 -15.43
CA ASN A 47 5.46 -10.45 -14.58
C ASN A 47 5.24 -10.69 -13.08
N VAL A 48 5.52 -11.91 -12.61
CA VAL A 48 5.41 -12.39 -11.20
C VAL A 48 5.75 -11.33 -10.16
N GLN A 49 6.88 -10.62 -10.32
CA GLN A 49 7.36 -9.63 -9.36
C GLN A 49 6.45 -8.39 -9.26
N ILE A 50 5.90 -7.95 -10.40
CA ILE A 50 5.02 -6.79 -10.48
C ILE A 50 3.65 -7.15 -9.91
N VAL A 51 3.12 -8.31 -10.28
CA VAL A 51 1.81 -8.79 -9.80
C VAL A 51 1.85 -9.05 -8.30
N ALA A 52 2.88 -9.75 -7.80
CA ALA A 52 3.05 -9.98 -6.37
C ALA A 52 3.22 -8.69 -5.57
N PHE A 53 3.92 -7.70 -6.13
CA PHE A 53 4.06 -6.39 -5.51
C PHE A 53 2.73 -5.63 -5.45
N GLN A 54 1.99 -5.62 -6.56
CA GLN A 54 0.71 -4.93 -6.65
C GLN A 54 -0.31 -5.56 -5.69
N ASP A 55 -0.40 -6.88 -5.65
CA ASP A 55 -1.32 -7.59 -4.75
C ASP A 55 -0.96 -7.43 -3.28
N ALA A 56 0.33 -7.51 -2.94
CA ALA A 56 0.79 -7.23 -1.59
C ALA A 56 0.45 -5.78 -1.20
N LEU A 57 0.67 -4.82 -2.09
CA LEU A 57 0.38 -3.40 -1.82
C LEU A 57 -1.10 -3.17 -1.62
N TYR A 58 -1.96 -3.73 -2.48
CA TYR A 58 -3.40 -3.61 -2.32
C TYR A 58 -3.90 -4.29 -1.05
N ALA A 59 -3.37 -5.45 -0.67
CA ALA A 59 -3.74 -6.11 0.57
C ALA A 59 -3.41 -5.26 1.80
N PHE A 60 -2.24 -4.62 1.83
CA PHE A 60 -1.84 -3.74 2.92
C PHE A 60 -2.61 -2.41 2.93
N LEU A 61 -2.85 -1.80 1.76
CA LEU A 61 -3.67 -0.59 1.65
C LEU A 61 -5.12 -0.84 2.05
N ALA A 62 -5.71 -1.96 1.63
CA ALA A 62 -7.07 -2.34 2.01
C ALA A 62 -7.19 -2.59 3.52
N GLN A 63 -6.17 -3.21 4.15
CA GLN A 63 -6.12 -3.33 5.61
C GLN A 63 -6.06 -1.97 6.32
N GLU A 64 -5.28 -1.02 5.80
CA GLU A 64 -5.14 0.32 6.39
C GLU A 64 -6.46 1.12 6.25
N GLU A 65 -7.19 0.96 5.13
CA GLU A 65 -8.52 1.53 4.92
C GLU A 65 -9.59 0.91 5.85
N ASP A 66 -9.55 -0.41 6.07
CA ASP A 66 -10.44 -1.09 7.02
C ASP A 66 -10.15 -0.67 8.48
N GLU A 67 -8.88 -0.50 8.88
CA GLU A 67 -8.54 0.01 10.21
C GLU A 67 -8.94 1.48 10.43
N LEU A 68 -8.77 2.32 9.40
CA LEU A 68 -9.18 3.73 9.45
C LEU A 68 -10.70 3.86 9.56
N SER A 69 -11.46 3.05 8.81
CA SER A 69 -12.92 3.05 8.87
C SER A 69 -13.44 2.55 10.23
N PHE A 70 -12.79 1.56 10.85
CA PHE A 70 -13.13 1.12 12.22
C PHE A 70 -12.86 2.18 13.29
N ARG A 71 -11.74 2.94 13.17
CA ARG A 71 -11.41 4.03 14.10
C ARG A 71 -12.39 5.21 14.03
N THR A 72 -13.01 5.45 12.87
CA THR A 72 -14.02 6.50 12.72
C THR A 72 -15.43 6.08 13.16
N GLY A 73 -15.65 4.80 13.45
CA GLY A 73 -16.93 4.25 13.92
C GLY A 73 -17.18 4.38 15.44
N THR A 74 -16.30 5.04 16.18
CA THR A 74 -16.49 5.30 17.63
C THR A 74 -16.46 6.80 17.90
N ASN A 75 -17.57 7.48 17.67
CA ASN A 75 -17.92 8.77 18.29
C ASN A 75 -19.44 8.87 18.42
#